data_AF-A0A0N4XGG8-F1
#
_entry.id   AF-A0A0N4XGG8-F1
#
_cell.length_a   1.000
_cell.length_b   1.000
_cell.length_c   1.000
_cell.angle_alpha   90.00
_cell.angle_beta   90.00
_cell.angle_gamma   90.00
#
_symmetry.space_group_name_H-M   'P 1'
#
loop_
_entity.id
_entity.type
_entity.pdbx_description
1 polymer ?
#
loop_
_entity_poly.entity_id
_entity_poly.type
_entity_poly.pdbx_seq_one_letter_code
_entity_poly.pdbx_strand_id
1 'polypeptide(L)'
;MDLDRILNSRIDGLEIAFERTKAWSNYSKDLLNYIRSRLQLEQDHARRVTNLVEASRRDISKPFMPLRDVFESSFDCDIDLVGRTKETTDHLKARVVEALDARRKEHDIQRGALKLEWAKLTKSLHDCEDMVEKCRATLKLREEAVRKARENSLRTESVTISPSMSTDPMKRRREMEKKKRIEEEAVIKKAEAEKQLAISSAELRRKRKELETAKGFIGISASKWLWRL
;
A
#
# COMPACT_ATOMS: atom_id res chain seq x y z
N MET A 1 3.92 1.71 24.36
CA MET A 1 5.13 1.34 23.59
C MET A 1 5.13 -0.14 23.11
N ASP A 2 4.07 -0.93 23.34
CA ASP A 2 4.04 -2.37 22.97
C ASP A 2 3.27 -2.68 21.67
N LEU A 3 2.49 -1.72 21.15
CA LEU A 3 1.59 -1.98 20.03
C LEU A 3 2.33 -2.21 18.70
N ASP A 4 3.40 -1.45 18.46
CA ASP A 4 4.24 -1.57 17.25
C ASP A 4 4.93 -2.93 17.21
N ARG A 5 5.36 -3.43 18.38
CA ARG A 5 5.97 -4.75 18.53
C ARG A 5 4.96 -5.85 18.26
N ILE A 6 3.75 -5.72 18.81
CA ILE A 6 2.64 -6.67 18.58
C ILE A 6 2.23 -6.67 17.10
N LEU A 7 2.02 -5.52 16.47
CA LEU A 7 1.64 -5.42 15.06
C LEU A 7 2.74 -5.98 14.13
N ASN A 8 4.01 -5.71 14.42
CA ASN A 8 5.11 -6.27 13.62
C ASN A 8 5.21 -7.80 13.73
N SER A 9 4.88 -8.36 14.90
CA SER A 9 4.89 -9.82 15.13
C SER A 9 3.72 -10.56 14.46
N ARG A 10 2.63 -9.85 14.14
CA ARG A 10 1.44 -10.43 13.52
C ARG A 10 1.54 -10.49 12.00
N ILE A 11 0.92 -11.50 11.39
CA ILE A 11 0.84 -11.65 9.93
C ILE A 11 -0.06 -10.55 9.33
N ASP A 12 -1.16 -10.22 10.01
CA ASP A 12 -2.15 -9.21 9.62
C ASP A 12 -1.86 -7.80 10.19
N GLY A 13 -0.80 -7.63 10.97
CA GLY A 13 -0.58 -6.39 11.73
C GLY A 13 -0.38 -5.14 10.86
N LEU A 14 0.12 -5.31 9.64
CA LEU A 14 0.25 -4.20 8.69
C LEU A 14 -1.11 -3.76 8.12
N GLU A 15 -2.02 -4.69 7.86
CA GLU A 15 -3.39 -4.35 7.45
C GLU A 15 -4.12 -3.64 8.59
N ILE A 16 -4.01 -4.16 9.82
CA ILE A 16 -4.58 -3.51 11.02
C ILE A 16 -4.02 -2.08 11.18
N ALA A 17 -2.73 -1.86 10.94
CA ALA A 17 -2.14 -0.52 11.00
C ALA A 17 -2.74 0.41 9.94
N PHE A 18 -2.96 -0.08 8.72
CA PHE A 18 -3.63 0.68 7.66
C PHE A 18 -5.11 0.94 7.93
N GLU A 19 -5.84 0.00 8.51
CA GLU A 19 -7.23 0.17 8.92
C GLU A 19 -7.35 1.23 10.01
N ARG A 20 -6.45 1.20 11.01
CA ARG A 20 -6.43 2.21 12.09
C ARG A 20 -6.15 3.60 11.55
N THR A 21 -5.19 3.75 10.65
CA THR A 21 -4.91 5.05 10.02
C THR A 21 -6.07 5.52 9.12
N LYS A 22 -6.81 4.60 8.48
CA LYS A 22 -8.04 4.93 7.74
C LYS A 22 -9.17 5.36 8.67
N ALA A 23 -9.41 4.64 9.76
CA ALA A 23 -10.42 4.97 10.76
C ALA A 23 -10.15 6.36 11.36
N TRP A 24 -8.90 6.67 11.67
CA TRP A 24 -8.52 7.99 12.19
C TRP A 24 -8.76 9.13 11.18
N SER A 25 -8.47 8.92 9.88
CA SER A 25 -8.77 9.91 8.84
C SER A 25 -10.28 10.15 8.70
N ASN A 26 -11.09 9.08 8.75
CA ASN A 26 -12.55 9.20 8.73
C ASN A 26 -13.07 9.97 9.95
N TYR A 27 -12.62 9.62 11.15
CA TYR A 27 -12.98 10.33 12.38
C TYR A 27 -12.65 11.83 12.30
N SER A 28 -11.46 12.16 11.81
CA SER A 28 -11.04 13.55 11.62
C SER A 28 -11.90 14.28 10.60
N LYS A 29 -12.30 13.60 9.52
CA LYS A 29 -13.21 14.15 8.51
C LYS A 29 -14.59 14.47 9.13
N ASP A 30 -15.13 13.57 9.94
CA ASP A 30 -16.42 13.76 10.58
C ASP A 30 -16.38 14.93 11.58
N LEU A 31 -15.30 15.02 12.37
CA LEU A 31 -15.06 16.16 13.26
C LEU A 31 -14.97 17.48 12.47
N LEU A 32 -14.21 17.51 11.37
CA LEU A 32 -14.10 18.68 10.50
C LEU A 32 -15.45 19.09 9.92
N ASN A 33 -16.29 18.13 9.53
CA ASN A 33 -17.62 18.42 9.02
C ASN A 33 -18.50 19.07 10.10
N TYR A 34 -18.51 18.50 11.31
CA TYR A 34 -19.22 19.10 12.44
C TYR A 34 -18.75 20.53 12.72
N ILE A 35 -17.44 20.76 12.82
CA ILE A 35 -16.90 22.10 13.11
C ILE A 35 -17.29 23.07 11.99
N ARG A 36 -17.15 22.69 10.72
CA ARG A 36 -17.56 23.54 9.59
C ARG A 36 -19.04 23.90 9.64
N SER A 37 -19.91 22.94 9.93
CA SER A 37 -21.34 23.18 10.10
C SER A 37 -21.62 24.12 11.27
N ARG A 38 -20.95 23.95 12.42
CA ARG A 38 -21.05 24.87 13.56
C ARG A 38 -20.63 26.29 13.16
N LEU A 39 -19.47 26.45 12.51
CA LEU A 39 -18.98 27.77 12.07
C LEU A 39 -19.94 28.43 11.07
N GLN A 40 -20.57 27.65 10.19
CA GLN A 40 -21.59 28.16 9.28
C GLN A 40 -22.81 28.71 10.02
N LEU A 41 -23.28 28.01 11.07
CA LEU A 41 -24.40 28.48 11.89
C LEU A 41 -24.10 29.84 12.54
N GLU A 42 -22.88 30.02 13.05
CA GLU A 42 -22.44 31.29 13.64
C GLU A 42 -22.39 32.42 12.61
N GLN A 43 -21.87 32.14 11.40
CA GLN A 43 -21.85 33.12 10.30
C GLN A 43 -23.25 33.53 9.87
N ASP A 44 -24.18 32.57 9.78
CA ASP A 44 -25.56 32.85 9.42
C ASP A 44 -26.29 33.62 10.53
N HIS A 45 -26.01 33.32 11.80
CA HIS A 45 -26.53 34.08 12.94
C HIS A 45 -26.04 35.53 12.89
N ALA A 46 -24.73 35.75 12.74
CA ALA A 46 -24.15 37.08 12.63
C ALA A 46 -24.81 37.88 11.50
N ARG A 47 -24.96 37.29 10.31
CA ARG A 47 -25.62 37.94 9.16
C ARG A 47 -27.07 38.32 9.47
N ARG A 48 -27.83 37.43 10.11
CA ARG A 48 -29.25 37.70 10.47
C ARG A 48 -29.38 38.82 11.49
N VAL A 49 -28.54 38.84 12.52
CA VAL A 49 -28.52 39.91 13.53
C VAL A 49 -28.14 41.24 12.90
N THR A 50 -27.09 41.29 12.07
CA THR A 50 -26.71 42.52 11.37
C THR A 50 -27.85 43.08 10.53
N ASN A 51 -28.51 42.23 9.71
CA ASN A 51 -29.64 42.66 8.89
C ASN A 51 -30.83 43.14 9.74
N LEU A 52 -31.10 42.49 10.87
CA LEU A 52 -32.17 42.87 11.80
C LEU A 52 -31.89 44.23 12.44
N VAL A 53 -30.66 44.47 12.90
CA VAL A 53 -30.23 45.75 13.45
C VAL A 53 -30.35 46.86 12.40
N GLU A 54 -29.87 46.63 11.17
CA GLU A 54 -29.97 47.61 10.09
C GLU A 54 -31.42 47.95 9.73
N ALA A 55 -32.31 46.96 9.72
CA ALA A 55 -33.74 47.18 9.51
C ALA A 55 -34.36 48.00 10.65
N SER A 56 -34.07 47.62 11.89
CA SER A 56 -34.61 48.29 13.08
C SER A 56 -34.13 49.74 13.17
N ARG A 57 -32.87 50.02 12.86
CA ARG A 57 -32.32 51.38 12.77
C ARG A 57 -33.08 52.28 11.81
N ARG A 58 -33.47 51.76 10.63
CA ARG A 58 -34.31 52.52 9.68
C ARG A 58 -35.68 52.84 10.26
N ASP A 59 -36.27 51.94 11.02
CA ASP A 59 -37.60 52.13 11.59
C ASP A 59 -37.61 53.12 12.76
N ILE A 60 -36.61 53.07 13.65
CA ILE A 60 -36.53 53.96 14.82
C ILE A 60 -36.01 55.36 14.49
N SER A 61 -35.41 55.55 13.31
CA SER A 61 -34.95 56.87 12.84
C SER A 61 -36.10 57.82 12.44
N LYS A 62 -37.36 57.39 12.57
CA LYS A 62 -38.54 58.22 12.33
C LYS A 62 -38.68 59.30 13.43
N PRO A 63 -39.30 60.47 13.14
CA PRO A 63 -39.50 61.52 14.14
C PRO A 63 -40.35 61.07 15.35
N PHE A 64 -40.13 61.71 16.50
CA PHE A 64 -40.91 61.52 17.74
C PHE A 64 -40.87 60.09 18.34
N MET A 65 -39.81 59.32 18.09
CA MET A 65 -39.64 57.98 18.65
C MET A 65 -39.08 58.04 20.09
N PRO A 66 -39.82 57.58 21.11
CA PRO A 66 -39.32 57.53 22.48
C PRO A 66 -38.23 56.45 22.63
N LEU A 67 -37.31 56.65 23.58
CA LEU A 67 -36.25 55.71 23.93
C LEU A 67 -35.26 55.35 22.80
N ARG A 68 -35.21 56.14 21.73
CA ARG A 68 -34.35 55.89 20.56
C ARG A 68 -32.90 55.59 20.93
N ASP A 69 -32.28 56.43 21.76
CA ASP A 69 -30.87 56.29 22.13
C ASP A 69 -30.60 54.99 22.91
N VAL A 70 -31.58 54.52 23.69
CA VAL A 70 -31.49 53.23 24.41
C VAL A 70 -31.46 52.06 23.43
N PHE A 71 -32.33 52.09 22.41
CA PHE A 71 -32.34 51.05 21.37
C PHE A 71 -31.10 51.10 20.47
N GLU A 72 -30.63 52.28 20.09
CA GLU A 72 -29.38 52.42 19.30
C GLU A 72 -28.18 51.84 20.05
N SER A 73 -28.05 52.12 21.35
CA SER A 73 -26.99 51.54 22.18
C SER A 73 -27.10 50.01 22.27
N SER A 74 -28.32 49.46 22.37
CA SER A 74 -28.54 48.01 22.32
C SER A 74 -28.12 47.41 20.97
N PHE A 75 -28.41 48.09 19.87
CA PHE A 75 -28.02 47.65 18.53
C PHE A 75 -26.50 47.64 18.34
N ASP A 76 -25.79 48.64 18.86
CA ASP A 76 -24.33 48.65 18.87
C ASP A 76 -23.76 47.45 19.64
N CYS A 77 -24.36 47.11 20.80
CA CYS A 77 -23.94 45.94 21.58
C CYS A 77 -24.13 44.63 20.81
N ASP A 78 -25.23 44.48 20.07
CA ASP A 78 -25.49 43.30 19.23
C ASP A 78 -24.47 43.19 18.09
N ILE A 79 -24.16 44.30 17.42
CA ILE A 79 -23.15 44.35 16.34
C ILE A 79 -21.76 44.00 16.89
N ASP A 80 -21.37 44.55 18.04
CA ASP A 80 -20.09 44.25 18.68
C ASP A 80 -20.00 42.78 19.13
N LEU A 81 -21.11 42.20 19.60
CA LEU A 81 -21.16 40.79 19.99
C LEU A 81 -20.94 39.88 18.78
N VAL A 82 -21.65 40.10 17.67
CA VAL A 82 -21.50 39.27 16.47
C VAL A 82 -20.15 39.51 15.79
N GLY A 83 -19.60 40.73 15.88
CA GLY A 83 -18.25 41.06 15.41
C GLY A 83 -17.17 40.25 16.13
N ARG A 84 -17.15 40.27 17.47
CA ARG A 84 -16.23 39.47 18.29
C ARG A 84 -16.40 37.96 18.07
N THR A 85 -17.64 37.51 17.90
CA THR A 85 -17.94 36.10 17.59
C THR A 85 -17.35 35.71 16.24
N LYS A 86 -17.51 36.56 15.21
CA LYS A 86 -16.94 36.34 13.88
C LYS A 86 -15.42 36.21 13.93
N GLU A 87 -14.73 37.14 14.58
CA GLU A 87 -13.26 37.09 14.74
C GLU A 87 -12.81 35.77 15.38
N THR A 88 -13.51 35.34 16.43
CA THR A 88 -13.25 34.06 17.10
C THR A 88 -13.45 32.88 16.15
N THR A 89 -14.53 32.87 15.38
CA THR A 89 -14.81 31.79 14.42
C THR A 89 -13.83 31.73 13.25
N ASP A 90 -13.36 32.89 12.77
CA ASP A 90 -12.34 32.97 11.71
C ASP A 90 -10.98 32.46 12.24
N HIS A 91 -10.63 32.80 13.48
CA HIS A 91 -9.45 32.24 14.13
C HIS A 91 -9.53 30.72 14.28
N LEU A 92 -10.68 30.19 14.74
CA LEU A 92 -10.91 28.75 14.85
C LEU A 92 -10.83 28.04 13.48
N LYS A 93 -11.36 28.66 12.42
CA LYS A 93 -11.29 28.13 11.05
C LYS A 93 -9.83 27.97 10.62
N ALA A 94 -9.01 29.02 10.72
CA ALA A 94 -7.62 28.98 10.32
C ALA A 94 -6.80 28.00 11.19
N ARG A 95 -7.01 28.02 12.51
CA ARG A 95 -6.13 27.30 13.44
C ARG A 95 -6.49 25.84 13.63
N VAL A 96 -7.77 25.49 13.52
CA VAL A 96 -8.27 24.14 13.77
C VAL A 96 -8.68 23.49 12.46
N VAL A 97 -9.60 24.10 11.71
CA VAL A 97 -10.18 23.46 10.52
C VAL A 97 -9.14 23.27 9.41
N GLU A 98 -8.42 24.33 9.05
CA GLU A 98 -7.44 24.28 7.97
C GLU A 98 -6.21 23.45 8.36
N ALA A 99 -5.70 23.63 9.59
CA ALA A 99 -4.56 22.89 10.10
C ALA A 99 -4.85 21.37 10.17
N LEU A 100 -6.00 20.98 10.73
CA LEU A 100 -6.37 19.57 10.85
C LEU A 100 -6.65 18.95 9.48
N ASP A 101 -7.33 19.65 8.56
CA ASP A 101 -7.59 19.13 7.22
C ASP A 101 -6.31 18.97 6.39
N ALA A 102 -5.37 19.91 6.49
CA ALA A 102 -4.06 19.78 5.85
C ALA A 102 -3.29 18.57 6.39
N ARG A 103 -3.24 18.41 7.72
CA ARG A 103 -2.57 17.27 8.37
C ARG A 103 -3.22 15.94 8.01
N ARG A 104 -4.55 15.88 7.97
CA ARG A 104 -5.32 14.69 7.55
C ARG A 104 -5.02 14.31 6.10
N LYS A 105 -4.97 15.28 5.17
CA LYS A 105 -4.62 15.04 3.76
C LYS A 105 -3.20 14.50 3.60
N GLU A 106 -2.23 15.08 4.29
CA GLU A 106 -0.85 14.58 4.30
C GLU A 106 -0.81 13.11 4.77
N HIS A 107 -1.54 12.79 5.82
CA HIS A 107 -1.68 11.40 6.31
C HIS A 107 -2.27 10.46 5.26
N ASP A 108 -3.32 10.88 4.55
CA ASP A 108 -3.94 10.05 3.51
C ASP A 108 -3.00 9.80 2.33
N ILE A 109 -2.23 10.81 1.91
CA ILE A 109 -1.22 10.70 0.85
C ILE A 109 -0.15 9.70 1.24
N GLN A 110 0.42 9.85 2.44
CA GLN A 110 1.48 8.96 2.90
C GLN A 110 0.99 7.53 3.13
N ARG A 111 -0.22 7.35 3.69
CA ARG A 111 -0.85 6.02 3.78
C ARG A 111 -0.98 5.39 2.39
N GLY A 112 -1.39 6.17 1.40
CA GLY A 112 -1.49 5.72 0.00
C GLY A 112 -0.14 5.28 -0.56
N ALA A 113 0.92 6.07 -0.36
CA ALA A 113 2.27 5.76 -0.80
C ALA A 113 2.81 4.45 -0.17
N LEU A 114 2.65 4.29 1.14
CA LEU A 114 3.06 3.08 1.86
C LEU A 114 2.26 1.85 1.41
N LYS A 115 0.96 1.98 1.17
CA LYS A 115 0.13 0.89 0.61
C LYS A 115 0.62 0.47 -0.77
N LEU A 116 0.95 1.45 -1.63
CA LEU A 116 1.45 1.17 -2.97
C LEU A 116 2.82 0.48 -2.93
N GLU A 117 3.73 0.95 -2.08
CA GLU A 117 5.03 0.32 -1.88
C GLU A 117 4.90 -1.13 -1.37
N TRP A 118 4.05 -1.35 -0.37
CA TRP A 118 3.76 -2.68 0.15
C TRP A 118 3.17 -3.62 -0.93
N ALA A 119 2.21 -3.14 -1.71
CA ALA A 119 1.62 -3.90 -2.80
C ALA A 119 2.64 -4.26 -3.88
N LYS A 120 3.54 -3.33 -4.21
CA LYS A 120 4.64 -3.57 -5.16
C LYS A 120 5.61 -4.63 -4.66
N LEU A 121 6.04 -4.55 -3.40
CA LEU A 121 6.97 -5.53 -2.81
C LEU A 121 6.32 -6.92 -2.71
N THR A 122 5.07 -6.98 -2.27
CA THR A 122 4.31 -8.24 -2.17
C THR A 122 4.13 -8.89 -3.53
N LYS A 123 3.76 -8.11 -4.56
CA LYS A 123 3.67 -8.60 -5.93
C LYS A 123 5.02 -9.11 -6.44
N SER A 124 6.10 -8.34 -6.24
CA SER A 124 7.45 -8.75 -6.64
C SER A 124 7.90 -10.04 -5.97
N LEU A 125 7.52 -10.27 -4.70
CA LEU A 125 7.79 -11.52 -4.00
C LEU A 125 7.03 -12.68 -4.65
N HIS A 126 5.73 -12.50 -4.91
CA HIS A 126 4.89 -13.51 -5.54
C HIS A 126 5.40 -13.90 -6.95
N ASP A 127 5.80 -12.91 -7.75
CA ASP A 127 6.39 -13.15 -9.07
C ASP A 127 7.70 -13.99 -8.96
N CYS A 128 8.48 -13.82 -7.90
CA CYS A 128 9.68 -14.63 -7.63
C CYS A 128 9.33 -16.05 -7.17
N GLU A 129 8.26 -16.22 -6.38
CA GLU A 129 7.76 -17.54 -5.96
C GLU A 129 7.30 -18.35 -7.16
N ASP A 130 6.53 -17.73 -8.06
CA ASP A 130 6.11 -18.32 -9.33
C ASP A 130 7.30 -18.70 -10.21
N MET A 131 8.32 -17.86 -10.26
CA MET A 131 9.54 -18.14 -11.02
C MET A 131 10.29 -19.36 -10.45
N VAL A 132 10.44 -19.46 -9.13
CA VAL A 132 11.07 -20.62 -8.48
C VAL A 132 10.30 -21.89 -8.81
N GLU A 133 8.97 -21.86 -8.80
CA GLU A 133 8.16 -23.03 -9.11
C GLU A 133 8.29 -23.45 -10.59
N LYS A 134 8.36 -22.48 -11.52
CA LYS A 134 8.68 -22.75 -12.93
C LYS A 134 10.08 -23.36 -13.11
N CYS A 135 11.09 -22.86 -12.38
CA CYS A 135 12.44 -23.43 -12.40
C CYS A 135 12.45 -24.88 -11.87
N ARG A 136 11.71 -25.18 -10.79
CA ARG A 136 11.58 -26.55 -10.25
C ARG A 136 10.92 -27.50 -11.25
N ALA A 137 9.82 -27.07 -11.87
CA ALA A 137 9.15 -27.87 -12.91
C ALA A 137 10.09 -28.14 -14.09
N THR A 138 10.85 -27.14 -14.52
CA THR A 138 11.85 -27.27 -15.59
C THR A 138 12.96 -28.25 -15.21
N LEU A 139 13.51 -28.16 -14.00
CA LEU A 139 14.53 -29.08 -13.51
C LEU A 139 14.03 -30.53 -13.52
N LYS A 140 12.81 -30.77 -13.03
CA LYS A 140 12.16 -32.09 -13.04
C LYS A 140 12.05 -32.65 -14.47
N LEU A 141 11.69 -31.82 -15.45
CA LEU A 141 11.66 -32.22 -16.86
C LEU A 141 13.06 -32.56 -17.41
N ARG A 142 14.10 -31.83 -17.00
CA ARG A 142 15.49 -32.11 -17.41
C ARG A 142 16.04 -33.38 -16.77
N GLU A 143 15.72 -33.65 -15.50
CA GLU A 143 16.05 -34.90 -14.81
C GLU A 143 15.46 -36.11 -15.52
N GLU A 144 14.18 -36.01 -15.90
CA GLU A 144 13.49 -37.04 -16.67
C GLU A 144 14.12 -37.25 -18.06
N ALA A 145 14.56 -36.17 -18.73
CA ALA A 145 15.26 -36.26 -20.01
C ALA A 145 16.61 -36.96 -19.88
N VAL A 146 17.38 -36.66 -18.83
CA VAL A 146 18.65 -37.36 -18.53
C VAL A 146 18.40 -38.84 -18.25
N ARG A 147 17.38 -39.18 -17.45
CA ARG A 147 16.99 -40.56 -17.17
C ARG A 147 16.68 -41.33 -18.46
N LYS A 148 15.85 -40.76 -19.34
CA LYS A 148 15.52 -41.37 -20.64
C LYS A 148 16.73 -41.52 -21.56
N ALA A 149 17.62 -40.53 -21.60
CA ALA A 149 18.84 -40.60 -22.40
C ALA A 149 19.75 -41.74 -21.94
N ARG A 150 19.92 -41.91 -20.62
CA ARG A 150 20.66 -43.02 -20.01
C ARG A 150 20.05 -44.37 -20.29
N GLU A 151 18.74 -44.52 -20.09
CA GLU A 151 18.02 -45.77 -20.37
C GLU A 151 18.12 -46.18 -21.85
N ASN A 152 18.04 -45.23 -22.78
CA ASN A 152 18.20 -45.48 -24.21
C ASN A 152 19.64 -45.87 -24.59
N SER A 153 20.63 -45.29 -23.90
CA SER A 153 22.04 -45.70 -24.02
C SER A 153 22.21 -47.16 -23.59
N LEU A 154 21.71 -47.52 -22.40
CA LEU A 154 21.80 -48.86 -21.80
C LEU A 154 21.06 -49.94 -22.62
N ARG A 155 19.84 -49.64 -23.10
CA ARG A 155 19.03 -50.60 -23.89
C ARG A 155 19.67 -50.95 -25.23
N THR A 156 20.48 -50.05 -25.78
CA THR A 156 21.21 -50.32 -27.02
C THR A 156 22.34 -51.31 -26.80
N GLU A 157 23.03 -51.19 -25.66
CA GLU A 157 24.12 -52.08 -25.24
C GLU A 157 23.62 -53.51 -24.93
N SER A 158 22.38 -53.65 -24.46
CA SER A 158 21.74 -54.96 -24.24
C SER A 158 21.19 -55.62 -25.52
N VAL A 159 20.68 -54.84 -26.49
CA VAL A 159 20.13 -55.38 -27.76
C VAL A 159 21.23 -55.80 -28.75
N THR A 160 22.46 -55.32 -28.58
CA THR A 160 23.64 -55.77 -29.36
C THR A 160 24.07 -57.22 -29.10
N ILE A 161 23.38 -57.95 -28.22
CA ILE A 161 23.56 -59.40 -27.99
C ILE A 161 22.64 -60.24 -28.92
N SER A 162 21.67 -59.65 -29.62
CA SER A 162 20.85 -60.39 -30.59
C SER A 162 21.53 -60.50 -31.97
N PRO A 163 21.60 -61.69 -32.61
CA PRO A 163 22.52 -61.96 -33.72
C PRO A 163 22.14 -61.35 -35.09
N SER A 164 21.12 -60.49 -35.18
CA SER A 164 20.43 -60.20 -36.45
C SER A 164 20.56 -58.77 -37.00
N MET A 165 21.30 -57.85 -36.35
CA MET A 165 21.41 -56.46 -36.84
C MET A 165 22.85 -56.00 -37.05
N SER A 166 23.20 -55.82 -38.34
CA SER A 166 24.37 -55.14 -38.93
C SER A 166 25.74 -55.36 -38.25
N THR A 167 26.61 -56.10 -38.94
CA THR A 167 27.97 -56.46 -38.52
C THR A 167 29.00 -55.33 -38.62
N ASP A 168 28.69 -54.17 -39.18
CA ASP A 168 29.65 -53.07 -39.37
C ASP A 168 30.07 -52.42 -38.02
N PRO A 169 31.34 -52.59 -37.58
CA PRO A 169 31.85 -52.02 -36.33
C PRO A 169 31.89 -50.48 -36.35
N MET A 170 32.11 -49.87 -37.52
CA MET A 170 32.20 -48.41 -37.68
C MET A 170 30.85 -47.73 -37.49
N LYS A 171 29.78 -48.33 -38.00
CA LYS A 171 28.40 -47.83 -37.82
C LYS A 171 27.97 -47.89 -36.35
N ARG A 172 28.27 -48.99 -35.66
CA ARG A 172 28.01 -49.16 -34.21
C ARG A 172 28.76 -48.12 -33.36
N ARG A 173 30.04 -47.87 -33.67
CA ARG A 173 30.83 -46.84 -32.99
C ARG A 173 30.24 -45.44 -33.15
N ARG A 174 29.79 -45.09 -34.38
CA ARG A 174 29.15 -43.80 -34.66
C ARG A 174 27.82 -43.62 -33.92
N GLU A 175 27.00 -44.67 -33.84
CA GLU A 175 25.71 -44.62 -33.12
C GLU A 175 25.91 -44.47 -31.60
N MET A 176 26.90 -45.17 -31.03
CA MET A 176 27.29 -45.05 -29.63
C MET A 176 27.79 -43.63 -29.31
N GLU A 177 28.65 -43.07 -30.16
CA GLU A 177 29.16 -41.70 -29.99
C GLU A 177 28.04 -40.66 -30.08
N LYS A 178 27.09 -40.82 -31.00
CA LYS A 178 25.90 -39.95 -31.12
C LYS A 178 25.04 -40.01 -29.85
N LYS A 179 24.85 -41.18 -29.25
CA LYS A 179 24.08 -41.36 -28.01
C LYS A 179 24.80 -40.75 -26.81
N LYS A 180 26.12 -40.94 -26.71
CA LYS A 180 26.94 -40.30 -25.69
C LYS A 180 26.83 -38.76 -25.74
N ARG A 181 26.88 -38.17 -26.93
CA ARG A 181 26.66 -36.72 -27.12
C ARG A 181 25.28 -36.27 -26.66
N ILE A 182 24.23 -37.04 -26.94
CA ILE A 182 22.85 -36.72 -26.50
C ILE A 182 22.73 -36.78 -24.96
N GLU A 183 23.38 -37.76 -24.32
CA GLU A 183 23.42 -37.85 -22.86
C GLU A 183 24.18 -36.66 -22.25
N GLU A 184 25.37 -36.35 -22.77
CA GLU A 184 26.17 -35.20 -22.34
C GLU A 184 25.39 -33.88 -22.47
N GLU A 185 24.70 -33.67 -23.59
CA GLU A 185 23.85 -32.50 -23.81
C GLU A 185 22.66 -32.44 -22.81
N ALA A 186 22.04 -33.59 -22.50
CA ALA A 186 20.98 -33.65 -21.50
C ALA A 186 21.49 -33.31 -20.09
N VAL A 187 22.69 -33.77 -19.74
CA VAL A 187 23.34 -33.46 -18.45
C VAL A 187 23.69 -31.97 -18.36
N ILE A 188 24.22 -31.36 -19.43
CA ILE A 188 24.49 -29.91 -19.47
C ILE A 188 23.19 -29.12 -19.25
N LYS A 189 22.11 -29.46 -19.96
CA LYS A 189 20.80 -28.79 -19.80
C LYS A 189 20.21 -28.96 -18.41
N LYS A 190 20.47 -30.09 -17.74
CA LYS A 190 20.09 -30.28 -16.33
C LYS A 190 20.90 -29.34 -15.41
N ALA A 191 22.22 -29.30 -15.56
CA ALA A 191 23.09 -28.43 -14.77
C ALA A 191 22.73 -26.94 -14.94
N GLU A 192 22.37 -26.52 -16.16
CA GLU A 192 21.84 -25.17 -16.42
C GLU A 192 20.53 -24.92 -15.67
N ALA A 193 19.60 -25.87 -15.66
CA ALA A 193 18.34 -25.75 -14.91
C ALA A 193 18.57 -25.69 -13.38
N GLU A 194 19.52 -26.46 -12.85
CA GLU A 194 19.94 -26.39 -11.44
C GLU A 194 20.51 -25.02 -11.10
N LYS A 195 21.36 -24.46 -11.97
CA LYS A 195 21.92 -23.11 -11.81
C LYS A 195 20.82 -22.05 -11.83
N GLN A 196 19.86 -22.13 -12.75
CA GLN A 196 18.73 -21.21 -12.81
C GLN A 196 17.85 -21.28 -11.55
N LEU A 197 17.58 -22.49 -11.04
CA LEU A 197 16.86 -22.67 -9.78
C LEU A 197 17.63 -22.09 -8.58
N ALA A 198 18.96 -22.22 -8.56
CA ALA A 198 19.79 -21.64 -7.50
C ALA A 198 19.73 -20.10 -7.52
N ILE A 199 19.81 -19.48 -8.70
CA ILE A 199 19.70 -18.03 -8.88
C ILE A 199 18.32 -17.53 -8.44
N SER A 200 17.23 -18.12 -8.93
CA SER A 200 15.87 -17.71 -8.59
C SER A 200 15.55 -17.92 -7.10
N SER A 201 16.07 -19.00 -6.50
CA SER A 201 15.95 -19.24 -5.06
C SER A 201 16.75 -18.25 -4.21
N ALA A 202 17.90 -17.77 -4.68
CA ALA A 202 18.66 -16.72 -4.00
C ALA A 202 17.92 -15.37 -4.07
N GLU A 203 17.35 -15.04 -5.23
CA GLU A 203 16.53 -13.85 -5.41
C GLU A 203 15.27 -13.87 -4.54
N LEU A 204 14.56 -15.00 -4.46
CA LEU A 204 13.41 -15.16 -3.58
C LEU A 204 13.77 -14.86 -2.11
N ARG A 205 14.91 -15.38 -1.63
CA ARG A 205 15.39 -15.10 -0.26
C ARG A 205 15.69 -13.62 -0.05
N ARG A 206 16.32 -12.95 -1.03
CA ARG A 206 16.55 -11.51 -1.00
C ARG A 206 15.24 -10.74 -0.88
N LYS A 207 14.24 -11.07 -1.71
CA LYS A 207 12.92 -10.42 -1.71
C LYS A 207 12.16 -10.62 -0.41
N ARG A 208 12.23 -11.81 0.21
CA ARG A 208 11.66 -12.03 1.56
C ARG A 208 12.29 -11.13 2.62
N LYS A 209 13.62 -10.96 2.59
CA LYS A 209 14.32 -10.06 3.52
C LYS A 209 13.96 -8.59 3.30
N GLU A 210 13.84 -8.17 2.04
CA GLU A 210 13.36 -6.82 1.68
C GLU A 210 11.95 -6.59 2.23
N LEU A 211 11.03 -7.55 2.07
CA LEU A 211 9.65 -7.44 2.54
C LEU A 211 9.57 -7.33 4.08
N GLU A 212 10.32 -8.15 4.82
CA GLU A 212 10.34 -8.07 6.29
C GLU A 212 10.90 -6.74 6.80
N THR A 213 11.93 -6.21 6.13
CA THR A 213 12.49 -4.90 6.45
C THR A 213 11.46 -3.79 6.20
N ALA A 214 10.78 -3.83 5.05
CA ALA A 214 9.72 -2.89 4.72
C ALA A 214 8.53 -2.98 5.68
N LYS A 215 8.13 -4.19 6.08
CA LYS A 215 7.06 -4.43 7.05
C LYS A 215 7.35 -3.71 8.38
N GLY A 216 8.57 -3.87 8.91
CA GLY A 216 8.99 -3.17 10.12
C GLY A 216 8.97 -1.65 9.98
N PHE A 217 9.48 -1.11 8.86
CA PHE A 217 9.48 0.32 8.59
C PHE A 217 8.06 0.91 8.48
N ILE A 218 7.18 0.25 7.72
CA ILE A 218 5.79 0.67 7.51
C ILE A 218 5.01 0.59 8.83
N GLY A 219 5.20 -0.47 9.63
CA GLY A 219 4.55 -0.61 10.93
C GLY A 219 4.92 0.49 11.92
N ILE A 220 6.22 0.84 12.00
CA ILE A 220 6.69 1.96 12.84
C ILE A 220 6.16 3.30 12.31
N SER A 221 6.16 3.48 10.99
CA SER A 221 5.67 4.71 10.36
C SER A 221 4.18 4.89 10.64
N ALA A 222 3.33 3.90 10.39
CA ALA A 222 1.89 3.98 10.67
C ALA A 222 1.59 4.30 12.15
N SER A 223 2.39 3.75 13.06
CA SER A 223 2.21 3.97 14.50
C SER A 223 2.67 5.36 14.95
N LYS A 224 3.86 5.81 14.56
CA LYS A 224 4.34 7.18 14.85
C LYS A 224 3.41 8.26 14.31
N TRP A 225 2.74 7.98 13.19
CA TRP A 225 1.82 8.91 12.57
C TRP A 225 0.55 9.09 13.42
N LEU A 226 -0.02 8.02 13.97
CA LEU A 226 -1.18 8.11 14.88
C LEU A 226 -0.91 8.97 16.14
N TRP A 227 0.35 9.08 16.58
CA TRP A 227 0.74 9.83 17.79
C TRP A 227 1.34 11.22 17.53
N ARG A 228 1.54 11.63 16.27
CA ARG A 228 2.10 12.95 15.88
C ARG A 228 1.03 13.93 15.38
N LEU A 229 -0.16 13.81 15.95
CA LEU A 229 -1.30 14.72 15.84
C LEU A 229 -1.68 15.17 17.24
#